data_AF-A0A7Y3I5E7-F1
#
_entry.id   AF-A0A7Y3I5E7-F1
#
_cell.length_a   1.000
_cell.length_b   1.000
_cell.length_c   1.000
_cell.angle_alpha   90.00
_cell.angle_beta   90.00
_cell.angle_gamma   90.00
#
_symmetry.space_group_name_H-M   'P 1'
#
loop_
_entity.id
_entity.type
_entity.pdbx_description
1 polymer ?
#
loop_
_entity_poly.entity_id
_entity_poly.type
_entity_poly.pdbx_seq_one_letter_code
_entity_poly.pdbx_strand_id
1 'polypeptide(L)'
;MTHPLARDITWLTTRLDEVETDTARAAVDRIRTIATGMLERGDLDPALATLDPVDIHAALKLLTTRFHLRNKAEQIHIARVNREREREATPTRPRPESLAEAVGTLARDDVPLATL
;
A
#
# COMPACT_ATOMS: atom_id res chain seq x y z
N MET A 1 15.70 -0.65 -14.70
CA MET A 1 15.06 -1.81 -14.05
C MET A 1 13.99 -1.30 -13.10
N THR A 2 12.73 -1.73 -13.24
CA THR A 2 11.63 -1.27 -12.37
C THR A 2 11.78 -1.87 -10.97
N HIS A 3 11.64 -1.06 -9.92
CA HIS A 3 11.71 -1.52 -8.52
C HIS A 3 10.70 -2.67 -8.27
N PRO A 4 11.06 -3.76 -7.56
CA PRO A 4 10.19 -4.95 -7.43
C PRO A 4 8.78 -4.65 -6.95
N LEU A 5 8.62 -3.74 -5.98
CA LEU A 5 7.32 -3.28 -5.51
C LEU A 5 6.49 -2.62 -6.62
N ALA A 6 7.08 -1.72 -7.40
CA ALA A 6 6.39 -1.01 -8.46
C ALA A 6 5.92 -1.97 -9.57
N ARG A 7 6.73 -3.00 -9.86
CA ARG A 7 6.33 -4.08 -10.78
C ARG A 7 5.14 -4.86 -10.23
N ASP A 8 5.19 -5.27 -8.96
CA ASP A 8 4.15 -6.09 -8.33
C ASP A 8 2.82 -5.31 -8.22
N ILE A 9 2.87 -3.99 -7.90
CA ILE A 9 1.69 -3.10 -7.93
C ILE A 9 1.09 -3.03 -9.34
N THR A 10 1.92 -2.71 -10.35
CA THR A 10 1.45 -2.60 -11.75
C THR A 10 0.79 -3.89 -12.20
N TRP A 11 1.42 -5.05 -11.93
CA TRP A 11 0.86 -6.34 -12.30
C TRP A 11 -0.51 -6.58 -11.65
N LEU A 12 -0.66 -6.32 -10.35
CA LEU A 12 -1.93 -6.50 -9.65
C LEU A 12 -3.02 -5.56 -10.17
N THR A 13 -2.69 -4.30 -10.43
CA THR A 13 -3.66 -3.35 -10.98
C THR A 13 -4.07 -3.71 -12.40
N THR A 14 -3.16 -4.22 -13.24
CA THR A 14 -3.49 -4.70 -14.58
C THR A 14 -4.40 -5.93 -14.52
N ARG A 15 -4.15 -6.88 -13.61
CA ARG A 15 -5.02 -8.05 -13.42
C ARG A 15 -6.40 -7.67 -12.90
N LEU A 16 -6.48 -6.69 -12.00
CA LEU A 16 -7.76 -6.16 -11.54
C LEU A 16 -8.54 -5.53 -12.70
N ASP A 17 -7.85 -4.75 -13.53
CA ASP A 17 -8.44 -4.09 -14.68
C ASP A 17 -9.00 -5.06 -15.74
N GLU A 18 -8.53 -6.30 -15.80
CA GLU A 18 -9.04 -7.36 -16.69
C GLU A 18 -10.33 -8.02 -16.19
N VAL A 19 -10.57 -8.03 -14.87
CA VAL A 19 -11.72 -8.68 -14.25
C VAL A 19 -12.83 -7.69 -13.86
N GLU A 20 -12.49 -6.41 -13.80
CA GLU A 20 -13.42 -5.34 -13.47
C GLU A 20 -14.28 -4.94 -14.67
N THR A 21 -15.49 -4.47 -14.36
CA THR A 21 -16.46 -4.04 -15.37
C THR A 21 -16.16 -2.63 -15.88
N ASP A 22 -16.51 -2.36 -17.14
CA ASP A 22 -16.41 -1.01 -17.73
C ASP A 22 -17.21 0.03 -16.93
N THR A 23 -18.33 -0.37 -16.31
CA THR A 23 -19.17 0.47 -15.46
C THR A 23 -18.40 1.02 -14.26
N ALA A 24 -17.65 0.19 -13.54
CA ALA A 24 -16.90 0.63 -12.36
C ALA A 24 -15.80 1.64 -12.73
N ARG A 25 -15.14 1.44 -13.88
CA ARG A 25 -14.14 2.37 -14.40
C ARG A 25 -14.77 3.70 -14.79
N ALA A 26 -15.86 3.66 -15.56
CA ALA A 26 -16.59 4.86 -15.96
C ALA A 26 -17.10 5.66 -14.76
N ALA A 27 -17.58 4.98 -13.70
CA ALA A 27 -18.01 5.62 -12.46
C ALA A 27 -16.85 6.34 -11.76
N VAL A 28 -15.67 5.71 -11.64
CA VAL A 28 -14.47 6.36 -11.07
C VAL A 28 -14.05 7.58 -11.90
N ASP A 29 -14.03 7.47 -13.23
CA ASP A 29 -13.61 8.57 -14.10
C ASP A 29 -14.60 9.74 -14.07
N ARG A 30 -15.91 9.46 -13.99
CA ARG A 30 -16.95 10.47 -13.80
C ARG A 30 -16.78 11.21 -12.48
N ILE A 31 -16.64 10.47 -11.37
CA ILE A 31 -16.42 11.06 -10.03
C ILE A 31 -15.15 11.90 -10.02
N ARG A 32 -14.05 11.41 -10.60
CA ARG A 32 -12.79 12.14 -10.69
C ARG A 32 -12.96 13.45 -11.47
N THR A 33 -13.63 13.41 -12.62
CA THR A 33 -13.86 14.60 -13.45
C THR A 33 -14.62 15.68 -12.68
N ILE A 34 -15.71 15.30 -12.01
CA ILE A 34 -16.52 16.21 -11.18
C ILE A 34 -15.67 16.78 -10.05
N ALA A 35 -14.99 15.91 -9.29
CA ALA A 35 -14.19 16.32 -8.13
C ALA A 35 -13.01 17.23 -8.52
N THR A 36 -12.31 16.94 -9.61
CA THR A 36 -11.23 17.80 -10.13
C THR A 36 -11.79 19.17 -10.52
N GLY A 37 -12.92 19.21 -11.23
CA GLY A 37 -13.56 20.48 -11.59
C GLY A 37 -13.95 21.32 -10.38
N MET A 38 -14.50 20.70 -9.33
CA MET A 38 -14.82 21.37 -8.06
C MET A 38 -13.57 21.93 -7.37
N LEU A 39 -12.48 21.15 -7.35
CA LEU A 39 -11.20 21.60 -6.77
C LEU A 39 -10.60 22.78 -7.52
N GLU A 40 -10.68 22.78 -8.85
CA GLU A 40 -10.13 23.85 -9.69
C GLU A 40 -10.95 25.14 -9.60
N ARG A 41 -12.28 25.03 -9.55
CA ARG A 41 -13.18 26.20 -9.50
C ARG A 41 -13.43 26.73 -8.09
N GLY A 42 -13.25 25.89 -7.08
CA GLY A 42 -13.55 26.22 -5.68
C GLY A 42 -15.05 26.26 -5.36
N ASP A 43 -15.90 25.67 -6.21
CA ASP A 43 -17.35 25.59 -6.04
C ASP A 43 -17.88 24.15 -6.08
N LEU A 44 -19.12 23.97 -5.62
CA LEU A 44 -19.79 22.67 -5.65
C LEU A 44 -20.41 22.43 -7.03
N ASP A 45 -20.17 21.25 -7.60
CA ASP A 45 -20.78 20.83 -8.86
C ASP A 45 -22.07 20.03 -8.58
N PRO A 46 -23.25 20.51 -9.01
CA PRO A 46 -24.51 19.81 -8.76
C PRO A 46 -24.56 18.43 -9.44
N ALA A 47 -23.71 18.15 -10.43
CA ALA A 47 -23.62 16.83 -11.05
C ALA A 47 -23.24 15.74 -10.04
N LEU A 48 -22.52 16.09 -8.95
CA LEU A 48 -22.19 15.14 -7.90
C LEU A 48 -23.44 14.53 -7.24
N ALA A 49 -24.48 15.34 -7.05
CA ALA A 49 -25.74 14.90 -6.43
C ALA A 49 -26.58 14.00 -7.37
N THR A 50 -26.23 13.94 -8.66
CA THR A 50 -26.93 13.15 -9.68
C THR A 50 -26.32 11.75 -9.88
N LEU A 51 -25.29 11.40 -9.12
CA LEU A 51 -24.65 10.09 -9.23
C LEU A 51 -25.58 8.98 -8.73
N ASP A 52 -25.66 7.89 -9.50
CA ASP A 52 -26.42 6.72 -9.12
C ASP A 52 -25.72 5.99 -7.95
N PRO A 53 -26.43 5.61 -6.87
CA PRO A 53 -25.87 4.79 -5.80
C PRO A 53 -25.15 3.52 -6.28
N VAL A 54 -25.60 2.90 -7.37
CA VAL A 54 -24.95 1.72 -7.97
C VAL A 54 -23.57 2.08 -8.52
N ASP A 55 -23.45 3.19 -9.23
CA ASP A 55 -22.18 3.69 -9.75
C ASP A 55 -21.22 4.07 -8.61
N ILE A 56 -21.74 4.73 -7.57
CA ILE A 56 -20.97 5.07 -6.37
C ILE A 56 -20.42 3.80 -5.72
N HIS A 57 -21.26 2.78 -5.54
CA HIS A 57 -20.85 1.51 -4.94
C HIS A 57 -19.76 0.82 -5.79
N ALA A 58 -19.94 0.77 -7.11
CA ALA A 58 -18.98 0.18 -8.04
C ALA A 58 -17.62 0.92 -7.97
N ALA A 59 -17.64 2.26 -7.96
CA ALA A 59 -16.43 3.07 -7.84
C ALA A 59 -15.71 2.85 -6.49
N LEU A 60 -16.46 2.85 -5.38
CA LEU A 60 -15.91 2.61 -4.04
C LEU A 60 -15.28 1.22 -3.96
N LYS A 61 -15.95 0.20 -4.49
CA LYS A 61 -15.43 -1.17 -4.53
C LYS A 61 -14.12 -1.25 -5.32
N LEU A 62 -14.07 -0.64 -6.51
CA LEU A 62 -12.86 -0.62 -7.35
C LEU A 62 -11.69 0.09 -6.65
N LEU A 63 -11.93 1.28 -6.10
CA LEU A 63 -10.90 2.06 -5.40
C LEU A 63 -10.39 1.33 -4.15
N THR A 64 -11.30 0.76 -3.36
CA THR A 64 -10.96 -0.03 -2.17
C THR A 64 -10.13 -1.26 -2.53
N THR A 65 -10.51 -1.96 -3.60
CA THR A 65 -9.77 -3.13 -4.08
C THR A 65 -8.36 -2.73 -4.53
N ARG A 66 -8.21 -1.67 -5.33
CA ARG A 66 -6.89 -1.13 -5.73
C ARG A 66 -6.02 -0.78 -4.52
N PHE A 67 -6.60 -0.14 -3.51
CA PHE A 67 -5.90 0.20 -2.26
C PHE A 67 -5.41 -1.06 -1.54
N HIS A 68 -6.27 -2.07 -1.36
CA HIS A 68 -5.87 -3.32 -0.72
C HIS A 68 -4.80 -4.09 -1.50
N LEU A 69 -4.85 -4.09 -2.83
CA LEU A 69 -3.82 -4.71 -3.67
C LEU A 69 -2.46 -4.01 -3.50
N ARG A 70 -2.44 -2.68 -3.49
CA ARG A 70 -1.23 -1.89 -3.22
C ARG A 70 -0.65 -2.23 -1.84
N ASN A 71 -1.48 -2.27 -0.80
CA ASN A 71 -1.03 -2.61 0.55
C ASN A 71 -0.47 -4.03 0.65
N LYS A 72 -1.09 -4.99 -0.03
CA LYS A 72 -0.58 -6.37 -0.08
C LYS A 72 0.77 -6.45 -0.80
N ALA A 73 0.95 -5.71 -1.90
CA ALA A 73 2.23 -5.64 -2.59
C ALA A 73 3.34 -5.06 -1.68
N GLU A 74 3.01 -4.01 -0.92
CA GLU A 74 3.92 -3.41 0.07
C GLU A 74 4.32 -4.42 1.15
N GLN A 75 3.34 -5.11 1.74
CA GLN A 75 3.58 -6.11 2.78
C GLN A 75 4.47 -7.26 2.28
N ILE A 76 4.24 -7.75 1.06
CA ILE A 76 5.08 -8.78 0.44
C ILE A 76 6.50 -8.25 0.22
N HIS A 77 6.64 -7.01 -0.23
CA HIS A 77 7.94 -6.39 -0.44
C HIS A 77 8.72 -6.24 0.88
N ILE A 78 8.10 -5.71 1.94
CA ILE A 78 8.69 -5.63 3.28
C ILE A 78 9.14 -7.02 3.75
N ALA A 79 8.28 -8.02 3.61
CA ALA A 79 8.61 -9.39 4.01
C ALA A 79 9.76 -10.00 3.17
N ARG A 80 9.94 -9.56 1.92
CA ARG A 80 11.06 -9.97 1.06
C ARG A 80 12.36 -9.32 1.52
N VAL A 81 12.36 -8.00 1.72
CA VAL A 81 13.52 -7.24 2.22
C VAL A 81 13.96 -7.74 3.60
N ASN A 82 13.00 -8.00 4.50
CA ASN A 82 13.33 -8.53 5.82
C ASN A 82 13.98 -9.90 5.76
N ARG A 83 13.52 -10.80 4.86
CA ARG A 83 14.15 -12.11 4.67
C ARG A 83 15.54 -12.01 4.07
N GLU A 84 15.77 -11.06 3.17
CA GLU A 84 17.11 -10.78 2.60
C GLU A 84 18.06 -10.31 3.70
N ARG A 85 17.64 -9.32 4.49
CA ARG A 85 18.40 -8.83 5.65
C ARG A 85 18.68 -9.91 6.69
N GLU A 86 17.71 -10.80 6.94
CA GLU A 86 17.88 -11.92 7.87
C GLU A 86 18.93 -12.93 7.37
N ARG A 87 19.01 -13.17 6.06
CA ARG A 87 20.03 -14.05 5.46
C ARG A 87 21.44 -13.45 5.53
N GLU A 88 21.54 -12.13 5.44
CA GLU A 88 22.80 -11.40 5.52
C GLU A 88 23.27 -11.18 6.97
N ALA A 89 22.38 -11.35 7.94
CA ALA A 89 22.68 -11.17 9.35
C ALA A 89 23.64 -12.25 9.85
N THR A 90 24.62 -11.84 10.66
CA THR A 90 25.55 -12.74 11.34
C THR A 90 25.54 -12.45 12.84
N PRO A 91 26.06 -13.34 13.70
CA PRO A 91 26.18 -13.04 15.12
C PRO A 91 26.97 -11.76 15.43
N THR A 92 27.97 -11.43 14.62
CA THR A 92 28.79 -10.22 14.77
C THR A 92 28.20 -8.99 14.07
N ARG A 93 27.21 -9.19 13.18
CA ARG A 93 26.48 -8.14 12.49
C ARG A 93 24.99 -8.51 12.45
N PRO A 94 24.28 -8.38 13.59
CA PRO A 94 22.87 -8.75 13.66
C PRO A 94 22.03 -7.83 12.76
N ARG A 95 20.82 -8.30 12.41
CA ARG A 95 19.88 -7.50 11.62
C ARG A 95 19.50 -6.23 12.40
N PRO A 96 19.48 -5.04 11.76
CA PRO A 96 18.97 -3.82 12.39
C PRO A 96 17.52 -3.98 12.85
N GLU A 97 17.21 -3.40 14.01
CA GLU A 97 15.93 -3.48 14.73
C GLU A 97 15.52 -4.92 15.11
N SER A 98 16.49 -5.84 15.19
CA SER A 98 16.24 -7.20 15.68
C SER A 98 16.46 -7.32 17.18
N LEU A 99 15.85 -8.36 17.77
CA LEU A 99 16.11 -8.71 19.16
C LEU A 99 17.60 -9.01 19.40
N ALA A 100 18.29 -9.63 18.44
CA ALA A 100 19.72 -9.93 18.55
C ALA A 100 20.58 -8.65 18.62
N GLU A 101 20.23 -7.62 17.84
CA GLU A 101 20.88 -6.30 17.94
C GLU A 101 20.58 -5.64 19.30
N ALA A 102 19.33 -5.69 19.75
CA ALA A 102 18.92 -5.13 21.03
C ALA A 102 19.69 -5.78 22.20
N VAL A 103 19.76 -7.12 22.22
CA VAL A 103 20.53 -7.88 23.22
C VAL A 103 22.02 -7.55 23.13
N GLY A 104 22.59 -7.49 21.93
CA GLY A 104 23.99 -7.11 21.73
C GLY A 104 24.28 -5.67 22.16
N THR A 105 23.30 -4.77 22.11
CA THR A 105 23.41 -3.39 22.59
C THR A 105 23.35 -3.34 24.11
N LEU A 106 22.36 -4.00 24.73
CA LEU A 106 22.25 -4.09 26.19
C LEU A 106 23.50 -4.71 26.85
N ALA A 107 24.07 -5.76 26.23
CA ALA A 107 25.29 -6.39 26.72
C ALA A 107 26.52 -5.48 26.61
N ARG A 108 26.57 -4.58 25.61
CA ARG A 108 27.63 -3.55 25.49
C ARG A 108 27.45 -2.42 26.50
N ASP A 109 26.21 -2.12 26.86
CA ASP A 109 25.85 -1.05 27.79
C ASP A 109 25.88 -1.53 29.27
N ASP A 110 26.37 -2.74 29.54
CA ASP A 110 26.48 -3.39 30.87
C ASP A 110 25.14 -3.45 31.64
N VAL A 111 24.02 -3.54 30.92
CA VAL A 111 22.68 -3.64 31.51
C VAL A 111 22.44 -5.10 31.93
N PRO A 112 22.23 -5.40 33.23
CA PRO A 112 22.03 -6.78 33.68
C PRO A 112 20.76 -7.41 33.09
N LEU A 113 20.89 -8.63 32.54
CA LEU A 113 19.76 -9.39 31.98
C LEU A 113 18.70 -9.79 33.03
N ALA A 114 18.98 -9.63 34.32
CA ALA A 114 18.05 -9.95 35.41
C ALA A 114 16.95 -8.90 35.63
N THR A 115 16.91 -7.81 34.84
CA THR A 115 15.97 -6.69 34.99
C THR A 115 14.87 -6.65 33.91
N LEU A 116 14.79 -7.67 33.06
CA LEU A 116 13.71 -7.89 32.07
C LEU A 116 12.79 -9.03 32.53
#